data_AF-A0A6L3EZ94-F1
#
_entry.id   AF-A0A6L3EZ94-F1
#
_cell.length_a   1.000
_cell.length_b   1.000
_cell.length_c   1.000
_cell.angle_alpha   90.00
_cell.angle_beta   90.00
_cell.angle_gamma   90.00
#
_symmetry.space_group_name_H-M   'P 1'
#
loop_
_entity.id
_entity.type
_entity.pdbx_description
1 polymer ?
#
loop_
_entity_poly.entity_id
_entity_poly.type
_entity_poly.pdbx_seq_one_letter_code
_entity_poly.pdbx_strand_id
1 'polypeptide(L)'
;MQSTHHSPLFMGVKNMFTQIRLNTLKYGSITLTNLQNQLAYVWDAAGRTIFIVMIMFIFVKLWTAVFENQGTAEIAGLTLANTIWYFLIAEVMELGKVRHDMRISEEVKDGSIAYTMIRPYNYLAYHYFNGLGESVLRMVLIFVSGAPVALYYAGLPTLNWQHILAFMLVAFGAMLLDFFALSMIGLLAFVTEDTSSFRLIYQKFTFILGG
;
A
#
# COMPACT_ATOMS: atom_id res chain seq x y z
N MET A 1 -55.14 24.21 -21.11
CA MET A 1 -53.74 24.17 -21.60
C MET A 1 -52.84 24.09 -20.39
N GLN A 2 -52.19 22.94 -20.23
CA GLN A 2 -51.52 22.49 -19.01
C GLN A 2 -50.02 22.84 -19.14
N SER A 3 -49.52 23.84 -18.41
CA SER A 3 -48.08 24.15 -18.36
C SER A 3 -47.48 23.58 -17.08
N THR A 4 -46.72 22.50 -17.22
CA THR A 4 -46.00 21.84 -16.14
C THR A 4 -44.79 22.69 -15.71
N HIS A 5 -44.83 23.18 -14.47
CA HIS A 5 -43.67 23.74 -13.79
C HIS A 5 -42.66 22.61 -13.50
N HIS A 6 -41.60 22.52 -14.29
CA HIS A 6 -40.45 21.65 -13.99
C HIS A 6 -39.47 22.38 -13.07
N SER A 7 -39.31 21.84 -11.86
CA SER A 7 -38.43 22.31 -10.78
C SER A 7 -36.93 22.09 -11.10
N PRO A 8 -36.03 23.07 -10.84
CA PRO A 8 -34.60 23.01 -11.21
C PRO A 8 -33.71 22.14 -10.27
N LEU A 9 -34.26 21.55 -9.21
CA LEU A 9 -33.49 20.83 -8.17
C LEU A 9 -32.94 19.45 -8.61
N PHE A 10 -33.55 18.79 -9.59
CA PHE A 10 -33.14 17.45 -10.04
C PHE A 10 -31.92 17.42 -10.97
N MET A 11 -31.47 18.58 -11.45
CA MET A 11 -30.37 18.69 -12.42
C MET A 11 -28.98 18.66 -11.75
N GLY A 12 -28.87 19.14 -10.50
CA GLY A 12 -27.59 19.19 -9.76
C GLY A 12 -27.07 17.82 -9.33
N VAL A 13 -27.95 16.92 -8.90
CA VAL A 13 -27.58 15.57 -8.43
C VAL A 13 -27.10 14.68 -9.58
N LYS A 14 -27.72 14.80 -10.75
CA LYS A 14 -27.35 14.05 -11.96
C LYS A 14 -25.96 14.46 -12.47
N ASN A 15 -25.62 15.74 -12.36
CA ASN A 15 -24.29 16.26 -12.68
C ASN A 15 -23.23 15.80 -11.66
N MET A 16 -23.57 15.71 -10.37
CA MET A 16 -22.69 15.21 -9.31
C MET A 16 -22.34 13.72 -9.52
N PHE A 17 -23.33 12.85 -9.79
CA PHE A 17 -23.07 11.43 -10.08
C PHE A 17 -22.27 11.23 -11.37
N THR A 18 -22.48 12.09 -12.38
CA THR A 18 -21.73 12.03 -13.64
C THR A 18 -20.29 12.49 -13.43
N GLN A 19 -20.04 13.53 -12.62
CA GLN A 19 -18.69 13.95 -12.23
C GLN A 19 -17.94 12.91 -11.40
N ILE A 20 -18.63 12.25 -10.45
CA ILE A 20 -18.06 11.14 -9.66
C ILE A 20 -17.67 9.99 -10.59
N ARG A 21 -18.56 9.58 -11.51
CA ARG A 21 -18.29 8.52 -12.49
C ARG A 21 -17.13 8.85 -13.43
N LEU A 22 -17.06 10.10 -13.91
CA LEU A 22 -15.96 10.56 -14.77
C LEU A 22 -14.63 10.61 -14.03
N ASN A 23 -14.61 11.01 -12.75
CA ASN A 23 -13.43 10.96 -11.92
C ASN A 23 -12.96 9.52 -11.68
N THR A 24 -13.85 8.58 -11.32
CA THR A 24 -13.50 7.17 -11.12
C THR A 24 -12.94 6.53 -12.40
N LEU A 25 -13.51 6.85 -13.57
CA LEU A 25 -13.00 6.37 -14.86
C LEU A 25 -11.62 6.97 -15.20
N LYS A 26 -11.39 8.25 -14.87
CA LYS A 26 -10.11 8.92 -15.07
C LYS A 26 -9.03 8.35 -14.16
N TYR A 27 -9.32 8.12 -12.88
CA TYR A 27 -8.40 7.46 -11.96
C TYR A 27 -8.14 5.99 -12.35
N GLY A 28 -9.17 5.26 -12.78
CA GLY A 28 -9.01 3.89 -13.28
C GLY A 28 -8.11 3.80 -14.52
N SER A 29 -8.22 4.76 -15.45
CA SER A 29 -7.32 4.81 -16.62
C SER A 29 -5.86 5.10 -16.23
N ILE A 30 -5.62 5.96 -15.23
CA ILE A 30 -4.28 6.25 -14.72
C ILE A 30 -3.69 5.01 -14.02
N THR A 31 -4.50 4.27 -13.25
CA THR A 31 -4.09 2.99 -12.66
C THR A 31 -3.73 1.96 -13.72
N LEU A 32 -4.52 1.85 -14.78
CA LEU A 32 -4.25 0.91 -15.88
C LEU A 32 -2.98 1.26 -16.66
N THR A 33 -2.72 2.55 -16.92
CA THR A 33 -1.48 3.00 -17.56
C THR A 33 -0.25 2.77 -16.67
N ASN A 34 -0.37 2.98 -15.35
CA ASN A 34 0.70 2.63 -14.40
C ASN A 34 0.95 1.11 -14.34
N LEU A 35 -0.10 0.29 -14.45
CA LEU A 35 -0.02 -1.17 -14.48
C LEU A 35 0.70 -1.68 -15.73
N GLN A 36 0.42 -1.07 -16.89
CA GLN A 36 1.15 -1.35 -18.14
C GLN A 36 2.62 -0.91 -18.05
N ASN A 37 2.91 0.23 -17.43
CA ASN A 37 4.27 0.69 -17.21
C ASN A 37 5.06 -0.24 -16.27
N GLN A 38 4.47 -0.74 -15.18
CA GLN A 38 5.14 -1.72 -14.31
C GLN A 38 5.43 -3.05 -15.02
N LEU A 39 4.53 -3.51 -15.89
CA LEU A 39 4.76 -4.71 -16.70
C LEU A 39 5.79 -4.50 -17.82
N ALA A 40 5.96 -3.26 -18.31
CA ALA A 40 7.00 -2.93 -19.28
C ALA A 40 8.43 -3.09 -18.69
N TYR A 41 8.57 -2.91 -17.37
CA TYR A 41 9.82 -3.16 -16.64
C TYR A 41 9.84 -4.57 -16.02
N VAL A 42 9.70 -5.59 -16.87
CA VAL A 42 9.77 -7.02 -16.48
C VAL A 42 10.99 -7.32 -15.61
N TRP A 43 12.11 -6.64 -15.84
CA TRP A 43 13.33 -6.79 -15.06
C TRP A 43 13.22 -6.27 -13.61
N ASP A 44 12.51 -5.15 -13.39
CA ASP A 44 12.26 -4.66 -12.02
C ASP A 44 11.31 -5.61 -11.29
N ALA A 45 10.26 -6.06 -11.97
CA ALA A 45 9.34 -7.06 -11.43
C ALA A 45 10.02 -8.41 -11.12
N ALA A 46 10.93 -8.85 -11.99
CA ALA A 46 11.72 -10.06 -11.79
C ALA A 46 12.68 -9.93 -10.60
N GLY A 47 13.38 -8.80 -10.46
CA GLY A 47 14.24 -8.53 -9.32
C GLY A 47 13.48 -8.57 -7.98
N ARG A 48 12.30 -7.94 -7.93
CA ARG A 48 11.41 -8.00 -6.76
C ARG A 48 10.93 -9.42 -6.44
N THR A 49 10.57 -10.17 -7.47
CA THR A 49 10.11 -11.56 -7.36
C THR A 49 11.22 -12.47 -6.81
N ILE A 50 12.43 -12.34 -7.34
CA ILE A 50 13.60 -13.09 -6.86
C ILE A 50 13.89 -12.73 -5.40
N PHE A 51 13.82 -11.45 -5.07
CA PHE A 51 14.06 -10.97 -3.71
C PHE A 51 13.06 -11.57 -2.71
N ILE A 52 11.76 -11.54 -2.99
CA ILE A 52 10.74 -12.09 -2.08
C ILE A 52 10.85 -13.63 -1.98
N VAL A 53 11.15 -14.33 -3.07
CA VAL A 53 11.35 -15.79 -3.01
C VAL A 53 12.58 -16.13 -2.15
N MET A 54 13.66 -15.38 -2.32
CA MET A 54 14.89 -15.57 -1.55
C MET A 54 14.68 -15.30 -0.06
N ILE A 55 14.05 -14.18 0.31
CA ILE A 55 13.82 -13.84 1.72
C ILE A 55 12.86 -14.84 2.38
N MET A 56 11.81 -15.26 1.68
CA MET A 56 10.90 -16.30 2.16
C MET A 56 11.61 -17.63 2.37
N PHE A 57 12.50 -18.02 1.45
CA PHE A 57 13.31 -19.22 1.62
C PHE A 57 14.19 -19.14 2.87
N ILE A 58 14.84 -17.99 3.11
CA ILE A 58 15.64 -17.75 4.31
C ILE A 58 14.77 -17.85 5.57
N PHE A 59 13.62 -17.19 5.61
CA PHE A 59 12.72 -17.24 6.77
C PHE A 59 12.21 -18.66 7.04
N VAL A 60 11.85 -19.41 6.01
CA VAL A 60 11.46 -20.82 6.16
C VAL A 60 12.61 -21.60 6.80
N LYS A 61 13.83 -21.52 6.25
CA LYS A 61 14.97 -22.30 6.79
C LYS A 61 15.35 -21.89 8.20
N LEU A 62 15.35 -20.59 8.47
CA LEU A 62 15.67 -20.06 9.79
C LEU A 62 14.65 -20.53 10.82
N TRP A 63 13.36 -20.40 10.54
CA TRP A 63 12.33 -20.80 11.50
C TRP A 63 12.16 -22.31 11.61
N THR A 64 12.34 -23.08 10.54
CA THR A 64 12.42 -24.54 10.64
C THR A 64 13.51 -24.96 11.64
N ALA A 65 14.71 -24.39 11.54
CA ALA A 65 15.80 -24.69 12.47
C ALA A 65 15.47 -24.28 13.92
N VAL A 66 14.78 -23.16 14.13
CA VAL A 66 14.35 -22.72 15.47
C VAL A 66 13.32 -23.67 16.08
N PHE A 67 12.29 -24.06 15.31
CA PHE A 67 11.26 -25.00 15.77
C PHE A 67 11.85 -26.39 16.05
N GLU A 68 12.77 -26.87 15.21
CA GLU A 68 13.49 -28.13 15.44
C GLU A 68 14.36 -28.08 16.71
N ASN A 69 15.00 -26.95 16.99
CA ASN A 69 15.88 -26.79 18.16
C ASN A 69 15.09 -26.71 19.48
N GLN A 70 13.94 -26.02 19.49
CA GLN A 70 13.10 -25.93 20.70
C GLN A 70 12.37 -27.24 21.00
N GLY A 71 12.16 -28.11 20.00
CA GLY A 71 11.47 -29.39 20.17
C GLY A 71 9.99 -29.26 20.53
N THR A 72 9.40 -28.06 20.40
CA THR A 72 7.98 -27.80 20.62
C THR A 72 7.24 -27.65 19.29
N ALA A 73 5.99 -28.13 19.24
CA ALA A 73 5.14 -27.98 18.05
C ALA A 73 4.66 -26.53 17.85
N GLU A 74 4.68 -25.72 18.91
CA GLU A 74 4.22 -24.34 18.93
C GLU A 74 5.18 -23.44 19.70
N ILE A 75 5.38 -22.24 19.18
CA ILE A 75 6.15 -21.16 19.82
C ILE A 75 5.21 -19.96 19.91
N ALA A 76 4.95 -19.47 21.13
CA ALA A 76 4.00 -18.37 21.39
C ALA A 76 2.58 -18.61 20.80
N GLY A 77 2.12 -19.87 20.73
CA GLY A 77 0.83 -20.25 20.15
C GLY A 77 0.79 -20.25 18.61
N LEU A 78 1.95 -20.11 17.95
CA LEU A 78 2.09 -20.21 16.51
C LEU A 78 2.80 -21.51 16.13
N THR A 79 2.22 -22.23 15.17
CA THR A 79 2.90 -23.33 14.48
C THR A 79 3.90 -22.78 13.47
N LEU A 80 4.83 -23.64 13.01
CA LEU A 80 5.74 -23.28 11.91
C LEU A 80 4.97 -22.78 10.67
N ALA A 81 3.85 -23.44 10.33
CA ALA A 81 3.03 -23.05 9.20
C ALA A 81 2.43 -21.64 9.36
N ASN A 82 1.89 -21.33 10.54
CA ASN A 82 1.34 -20.01 10.84
C ASN A 82 2.43 -18.92 10.79
N THR A 83 3.63 -19.26 11.26
CA THR A 83 4.79 -18.36 11.27
C THR A 83 5.24 -18.00 9.85
N ILE A 84 5.30 -18.98 8.94
CA ILE A 84 5.67 -18.73 7.53
C ILE A 84 4.63 -17.83 6.83
N TRP A 85 3.34 -18.08 7.05
CA TRP A 85 2.28 -17.24 6.50
C TRP A 85 2.30 -15.82 7.09
N TYR A 86 2.59 -15.70 8.38
CA TYR A 86 2.79 -14.40 9.03
C TYR A 86 3.92 -13.60 8.38
N PHE A 87 5.09 -14.21 8.12
CA PHE A 87 6.19 -13.51 7.44
C PHE A 87 5.81 -13.04 6.04
N LEU A 88 5.11 -13.87 5.25
CA LEU A 88 4.66 -13.44 3.93
C LEU A 88 3.74 -12.22 4.01
N ILE A 89 2.78 -12.22 4.94
CA ILE A 89 1.87 -11.08 5.13
C ILE A 89 2.62 -9.84 5.62
N ALA A 90 3.58 -10.00 6.53
CA ALA A 90 4.44 -8.91 7.00
C ALA A 90 5.25 -8.30 5.84
N GLU A 91 5.84 -9.12 4.98
CA GLU A 91 6.59 -8.67 3.79
C GLU A 91 5.68 -7.94 2.79
N VAL A 92 4.46 -8.44 2.56
CA VAL A 92 3.47 -7.76 1.70
C VAL A 92 3.16 -6.37 2.27
N MET A 93 2.95 -6.25 3.58
CA MET A 93 2.69 -4.97 4.25
C MET A 93 3.88 -4.02 4.17
N GLU A 94 5.10 -4.50 4.41
CA GLU A 94 6.31 -3.67 4.45
C GLU A 94 6.74 -3.20 3.06
N LEU A 95 6.85 -4.13 2.11
CA LEU A 95 7.30 -3.84 0.75
C LEU A 95 6.20 -3.21 -0.11
N GLY A 96 4.94 -3.32 0.33
CA GLY A 96 3.77 -2.77 -0.34
C GLY A 96 3.44 -1.31 -0.04
N LYS A 97 4.14 -0.65 0.91
CA LYS A 97 3.84 0.72 1.35
C LYS A 97 3.84 1.74 0.19
N VAL A 98 2.94 2.72 0.26
CA VAL A 98 2.89 3.87 -0.65
C VAL A 98 4.11 4.77 -0.36
N ARG A 99 4.91 5.08 -1.37
CA ARG A 99 6.06 5.98 -1.25
C ARG A 99 5.84 7.24 -2.09
N HIS A 100 5.42 8.32 -1.45
CA HIS A 100 5.06 9.58 -2.11
C HIS A 100 5.72 10.81 -1.49
N ASP A 101 6.43 10.66 -0.39
CA ASP A 101 6.98 11.76 0.38
C ASP A 101 8.14 12.47 -0.32
N MET A 102 8.99 11.74 -1.07
CA MET A 102 10.01 12.34 -1.94
C MET A 102 9.38 13.28 -2.97
N ARG A 103 8.30 12.82 -3.60
CA ARG A 103 7.58 13.59 -4.62
C ARG A 103 6.92 14.84 -4.04
N ILE A 104 6.25 14.72 -2.89
CA ILE A 104 5.70 15.90 -2.18
C ILE A 104 6.83 16.88 -1.84
N SER A 105 7.95 16.37 -1.33
CA SER A 105 9.11 17.19 -0.98
C SER A 105 9.67 17.94 -2.19
N GLU A 106 9.82 17.30 -3.34
CA GLU A 106 10.22 17.96 -4.61
C GLU A 106 9.20 19.01 -5.05
N GLU A 107 7.90 18.69 -5.02
CA GLU A 107 6.83 19.62 -5.40
C GLU A 107 6.79 20.87 -4.50
N VAL A 108 7.17 20.73 -3.23
CA VAL A 108 7.31 21.83 -2.27
C VAL A 108 8.54 22.68 -2.56
N LYS A 109 9.71 22.05 -2.81
CA LYS A 109 10.96 22.77 -3.13
C LYS A 109 10.86 23.59 -4.41
N ASP A 110 10.28 23.01 -5.46
CA ASP A 110 10.16 23.66 -6.76
C ASP A 110 8.97 24.64 -6.82
N GLY A 111 8.20 24.76 -5.73
CA GLY A 111 7.03 25.65 -5.63
C GLY A 111 5.83 25.19 -6.48
N SER A 112 5.91 24.03 -7.13
CA SER A 112 4.83 23.51 -7.98
C SER A 112 3.56 23.18 -7.19
N ILE A 113 3.69 22.94 -5.88
CA ILE A 113 2.56 22.78 -4.96
C ILE A 113 1.62 23.99 -4.96
N ALA A 114 2.13 25.22 -5.16
CA ALA A 114 1.31 26.44 -5.17
C ALA A 114 0.30 26.45 -6.32
N TYR A 115 0.71 26.00 -7.52
CA TYR A 115 -0.18 25.87 -8.67
C TYR A 115 -1.27 24.82 -8.45
N THR A 116 -0.93 23.77 -7.69
CA THR A 116 -1.86 22.70 -7.36
C THR A 116 -2.91 23.16 -6.36
N MET A 117 -2.53 23.96 -5.35
CA MET A 117 -3.46 24.48 -4.34
C MET A 117 -4.52 25.44 -4.91
N ILE A 118 -4.25 26.09 -6.04
CA ILE A 118 -5.22 26.96 -6.73
C ILE A 118 -6.31 26.14 -7.43
N ARG A 119 -6.08 24.85 -7.69
CA ARG A 119 -7.05 23.98 -8.37
C ARG A 119 -8.07 23.42 -7.37
N PRO A 120 -9.33 23.19 -7.78
CA PRO A 120 -10.39 22.69 -6.91
C PRO A 120 -10.28 21.17 -6.66
N TYR A 121 -9.12 20.69 -6.22
CA TYR A 121 -8.95 19.32 -5.73
C TYR A 121 -8.06 19.27 -4.50
N ASN A 122 -8.30 18.27 -3.65
CA ASN A 122 -7.45 18.05 -2.48
C ASN A 122 -6.12 17.42 -2.90
N TYR A 123 -5.03 18.14 -2.66
CA TYR A 123 -3.66 17.72 -2.98
C TYR A 123 -3.30 16.35 -2.39
N LEU A 124 -3.63 16.15 -1.11
CA LEU A 124 -3.28 14.93 -0.40
C LEU A 124 -4.12 13.75 -0.89
N ALA A 125 -5.41 13.96 -1.15
CA ALA A 125 -6.26 12.93 -1.74
C ALA A 125 -5.75 12.50 -3.13
N TYR A 126 -5.26 13.44 -3.94
CA TYR A 126 -4.67 13.14 -5.24
C TYR A 126 -3.47 12.19 -5.11
N HIS A 127 -2.52 12.50 -4.22
CA HIS A 127 -1.36 11.64 -3.97
C HIS A 127 -1.75 10.29 -3.38
N TYR A 128 -2.76 10.26 -2.51
CA TYR A 128 -3.28 9.02 -1.93
C TYR A 128 -3.84 8.08 -3.01
N PHE A 129 -4.75 8.56 -3.86
CA PHE A 129 -5.35 7.73 -4.91
C PHE A 129 -4.35 7.33 -5.99
N ASN A 130 -3.38 8.19 -6.29
CA ASN A 130 -2.32 7.87 -7.24
C ASN A 130 -1.41 6.75 -6.70
N GLY A 131 -0.99 6.87 -5.43
CA GLY A 131 -0.14 5.89 -4.77
C GLY A 131 -0.85 4.56 -4.45
N LEU A 132 -2.15 4.60 -4.14
CA LEU A 132 -2.93 3.42 -3.79
C LEU A 132 -2.95 2.37 -4.90
N GLY A 133 -3.19 2.78 -6.15
CA GLY A 133 -3.23 1.84 -7.28
C GLY A 133 -1.91 1.11 -7.47
N GLU A 134 -0.80 1.83 -7.29
CA GLU A 134 0.55 1.29 -7.37
C GLU A 134 0.87 0.34 -6.21
N SER A 135 0.52 0.75 -4.98
CA SER A 135 0.73 -0.02 -3.75
C SER A 135 -0.07 -1.33 -3.75
N VAL A 136 -1.35 -1.29 -4.10
CA VAL A 136 -2.20 -2.49 -4.17
C VAL A 136 -1.67 -3.48 -5.21
N LEU A 137 -1.30 -3.00 -6.40
CA LEU A 137 -0.72 -3.86 -7.43
C LEU A 137 0.58 -4.52 -6.95
N ARG A 138 1.46 -3.73 -6.34
CA ARG A 138 2.72 -4.20 -5.77
C ARG A 138 2.49 -5.25 -4.68
N MET A 139 1.55 -5.03 -3.78
CA MET A 139 1.18 -5.98 -2.72
C MET A 139 0.68 -7.30 -3.30
N VAL A 140 -0.19 -7.24 -4.32
CA VAL A 140 -0.68 -8.44 -5.01
C VAL A 140 0.48 -9.19 -5.66
N LEU A 141 1.40 -8.50 -6.33
CA LEU A 141 2.56 -9.12 -6.96
C LEU A 141 3.48 -9.81 -5.93
N ILE A 142 3.77 -9.14 -4.81
CA ILE A 142 4.57 -9.72 -3.71
C ILE A 142 3.87 -10.95 -3.14
N PHE A 143 2.57 -10.85 -2.88
CA PHE A 143 1.80 -11.97 -2.34
C PHE A 143 1.78 -13.16 -3.29
N VAL A 144 1.48 -12.93 -4.57
CA VAL A 144 1.41 -13.99 -5.59
C VAL A 144 2.77 -14.65 -5.85
N SER A 145 3.86 -13.90 -5.74
CA SER A 145 5.22 -14.45 -5.90
C SER A 145 5.71 -15.21 -4.68
N GLY A 146 5.39 -14.76 -3.45
CA GLY A 146 5.78 -15.43 -2.21
C GLY A 146 4.87 -16.59 -1.80
N ALA A 147 3.57 -16.55 -2.15
CA ALA A 147 2.59 -17.56 -1.76
C ALA A 147 2.95 -19.00 -2.22
N PRO A 148 3.50 -19.26 -3.42
CA PRO A 148 3.95 -20.60 -3.81
C PRO A 148 4.99 -21.19 -2.87
N VAL A 149 5.93 -20.37 -2.38
CA VAL A 149 6.96 -20.79 -1.42
C VAL A 149 6.30 -21.14 -0.09
N ALA A 150 5.41 -20.26 0.41
CA ALA A 150 4.67 -20.52 1.64
C ALA A 150 3.82 -21.78 1.54
N LEU A 151 3.07 -21.96 0.45
CA LEU A 151 2.24 -23.16 0.22
C LEU A 151 3.07 -24.44 0.17
N TYR A 152 4.24 -24.41 -0.47
CA TYR A 152 5.11 -25.58 -0.58
C TYR A 152 5.65 -26.04 0.78
N TYR A 153 6.03 -25.10 1.66
CA TYR A 153 6.65 -25.43 2.96
C TYR A 153 5.68 -25.47 4.14
N ALA A 154 4.62 -24.67 4.14
CA ALA A 154 3.67 -24.52 5.23
C ALA A 154 2.30 -25.14 4.96
N GLY A 155 1.98 -25.46 3.70
CA GLY A 155 0.64 -25.89 3.30
C GLY A 155 -0.39 -24.76 3.34
N LEU A 156 -1.68 -25.13 3.32
CA LEU A 156 -2.77 -24.17 3.31
C LEU A 156 -2.88 -23.42 4.65
N PRO A 157 -3.11 -22.10 4.62
CA PRO A 157 -3.27 -21.31 5.84
C PRO A 157 -4.57 -21.65 6.56
N THR A 158 -4.53 -21.63 7.89
CA THR A 158 -5.72 -21.76 8.74
C THR A 158 -6.50 -20.44 8.76
N LEU A 159 -7.35 -20.23 7.76
CA LEU A 159 -8.13 -19.00 7.64
C LEU A 159 -9.45 -19.08 8.41
N ASN A 160 -9.63 -18.15 9.35
CA ASN A 160 -10.92 -17.91 9.97
C ASN A 160 -11.56 -16.65 9.36
N TRP A 161 -12.71 -16.83 8.71
CA TRP A 161 -13.40 -15.76 7.96
C TRP A 161 -13.70 -14.52 8.81
N GLN A 162 -13.93 -14.69 10.11
CA GLN A 162 -14.21 -13.57 11.02
C GLN A 162 -13.00 -12.63 11.20
N HIS A 163 -11.78 -13.18 11.18
CA HIS A 163 -10.56 -12.40 11.40
C HIS A 163 -10.10 -11.68 10.13
N ILE A 164 -10.54 -12.12 8.95
CA ILE A 164 -10.19 -11.47 7.68
C ILE A 164 -10.70 -10.03 7.64
N LEU A 165 -11.95 -9.79 8.06
CA LEU A 165 -12.50 -8.44 8.07
C LEU A 165 -11.74 -7.52 9.04
N ALA A 166 -11.41 -8.02 10.23
CA ALA A 166 -10.63 -7.29 11.21
C ALA A 166 -9.21 -6.96 10.69
N PHE A 167 -8.55 -7.95 10.07
CA PHE A 167 -7.25 -7.76 9.43
C PHE A 167 -7.31 -6.68 8.34
N MET A 168 -8.29 -6.74 7.45
CA MET A 168 -8.44 -5.75 6.37
C MET A 168 -8.64 -4.33 6.92
N LEU A 169 -9.40 -4.18 8.00
CA LEU A 169 -9.61 -2.88 8.65
C LEU A 169 -8.31 -2.34 9.27
N VAL A 170 -7.56 -3.19 9.99
CA VAL A 170 -6.28 -2.80 10.60
C VAL A 170 -5.24 -2.49 9.54
N ALA A 171 -5.12 -3.30 8.49
CA ALA A 171 -4.20 -3.09 7.38
C ALA A 171 -4.49 -1.76 6.67
N PHE A 172 -5.78 -1.47 6.40
CA PHE A 172 -6.19 -0.20 5.83
C PHE A 172 -5.87 0.99 6.73
N GLY A 173 -6.13 0.88 8.04
CA GLY A 173 -5.76 1.90 9.03
C GLY A 173 -4.26 2.14 9.09
N ALA A 174 -3.45 1.08 9.05
CA ALA A 174 -2.00 1.16 9.04
C ALA A 174 -1.48 1.88 7.78
N MET A 175 -2.01 1.55 6.60
CA MET A 175 -1.67 2.24 5.34
C MET A 175 -2.02 3.73 5.39
N LEU A 176 -3.20 4.06 5.93
CA LEU A 176 -3.62 5.46 6.07
C LEU A 176 -2.69 6.23 7.01
N LEU A 177 -2.36 5.65 8.16
CA LEU A 177 -1.45 6.27 9.12
C LEU A 177 -0.06 6.50 8.52
N ASP A 178 0.47 5.50 7.84
CA ASP A 178 1.76 5.60 7.16
C ASP A 178 1.74 6.67 6.06
N PHE A 179 0.65 6.73 5.29
CA PHE A 179 0.45 7.75 4.28
C PHE A 179 0.45 9.17 4.86
N PHE A 180 -0.28 9.40 5.97
CA PHE A 180 -0.30 10.71 6.62
C PHE A 180 1.06 11.06 7.23
N ALA A 181 1.75 10.11 7.87
CA ALA A 181 3.08 10.33 8.42
C ALA A 181 4.09 10.75 7.34
N LEU A 182 4.13 10.01 6.24
CA LEU A 182 4.98 10.31 5.08
C LEU A 182 4.60 11.64 4.40
N SER A 183 3.31 11.96 4.36
CA SER A 183 2.84 13.26 3.84
C SER A 183 3.33 14.44 4.69
N MET A 184 3.28 14.32 6.01
CA MET A 184 3.82 15.34 6.93
C MET A 184 5.32 15.51 6.70
N ILE A 185 6.05 14.40 6.58
CA ILE A 185 7.50 14.42 6.29
C ILE A 185 7.79 15.11 4.96
N GLY A 186 7.02 14.82 3.91
CA GLY A 186 7.16 15.49 2.61
C GLY A 186 6.94 17.00 2.70
N LEU A 187 5.90 17.44 3.43
CA LEU A 187 5.57 18.85 3.61
C LEU A 187 6.59 19.61 4.47
N LEU A 188 7.34 18.93 5.35
CA LEU A 188 8.45 19.54 6.11
C LEU A 188 9.58 20.09 5.20
N ALA A 189 9.61 19.70 3.92
CA ALA A 189 10.53 20.25 2.93
C ALA A 189 10.43 21.78 2.84
N PHE A 190 9.25 22.34 3.16
CA PHE A 190 9.03 23.78 3.16
C PHE A 190 9.96 24.53 4.11
N VAL A 191 10.33 23.89 5.24
CA VAL A 191 11.19 24.50 6.26
C VAL A 191 12.62 23.98 6.17
N THR A 192 12.80 22.68 5.98
CA THR A 192 14.12 22.05 6.17
C THR A 192 14.88 21.85 4.86
N GLU A 193 14.21 22.00 3.71
CA GLU A 193 14.71 21.69 2.37
C GLU A 193 15.13 20.23 2.17
N ASP A 194 15.82 19.56 3.10
CA ASP A 194 16.07 18.11 3.06
C ASP A 194 15.16 17.34 4.05
N THR A 195 14.31 16.47 3.51
CA THR A 195 13.38 15.62 4.27
C THR A 195 13.89 14.20 4.47
N SER A 196 15.03 13.85 3.88
CA SER A 196 15.56 12.48 3.86
C SER A 196 15.89 11.98 5.27
N SER A 197 16.44 12.84 6.13
CA SER A 197 16.75 12.50 7.53
C SER A 197 15.49 12.14 8.32
N PHE A 198 14.41 12.91 8.18
CA PHE A 198 13.14 12.62 8.87
C PHE A 198 12.52 11.31 8.40
N ARG A 199 12.56 11.04 7.08
CA ARG A 199 12.13 9.75 6.51
C ARG A 199 12.89 8.59 7.13
N LEU A 200 14.22 8.69 7.23
CA LEU A 200 15.05 7.63 7.81
C LEU A 200 14.74 7.40 9.29
N ILE A 201 14.57 8.47 10.07
CA ILE A 201 14.20 8.37 11.49
C ILE A 201 12.84 7.66 11.62
N TYR A 202 11.84 8.07 10.84
CA TYR A 202 10.52 7.44 10.85
C TYR A 202 10.59 5.96 10.46
N GLN A 203 11.36 5.60 9.44
CA GLN A 203 11.56 4.21 9.02
C GLN A 203 12.22 3.37 10.13
N LYS A 204 13.24 3.90 10.81
CA LYS A 204 13.90 3.19 11.91
C LYS A 204 13.00 3.05 13.14
N PHE A 205 12.21 4.08 13.44
CA PHE A 205 11.27 4.05 14.54
C PHE A 205 10.17 3.00 14.32
N THR A 206 9.58 2.97 13.12
CA THR A 206 8.59 1.95 12.74
C THR A 206 9.19 0.54 12.73
N PHE A 207 10.44 0.37 12.30
CA PHE A 207 11.13 -0.91 12.38
C PHE A 207 11.32 -1.39 13.83
N ILE A 208 11.81 -0.51 14.73
CA ILE A 208 12.05 -0.88 16.14
C ILE A 208 10.75 -1.20 16.88
N LEU A 209 9.68 -0.43 16.64
CA LEU A 209 8.38 -0.65 17.27
C LEU A 209 7.56 -1.76 16.61
N GLY A 210 7.86 -2.09 15.35
CA GLY A 210 7.22 -3.18 14.63
C GLY A 210 7.61 -4.57 15.17
N GLY A 211 8.80 -4.68 15.79
CA GLY A 211 9.38 -5.93 16.27
C GLY A 211 10.30 -6.56 15.22
#